data_AF-A0A286A8W6-F1
#
_entry.id   AF-A0A286A8W6-F1
#
_cell.length_a   1.000
_cell.length_b   1.000
_cell.length_c   1.000
_cell.angle_alpha   90.00
_cell.angle_beta   90.00
_cell.angle_gamma   90.00
#
_symmetry.space_group_name_H-M   'P 1'
#
loop_
_entity.id
_entity.type
_entity.pdbx_description
1 polymer ?
#
loop_
_entity_poly.entity_id
_entity_poly.type
_entity_poly.pdbx_seq_one_letter_code
_entity_poly.pdbx_strand_id
1 'polypeptide(L)'
;MKKENNINKPVLIAGVVIFTISVCIIFPYESSKTSYLAELHFTFLTLALAMFTLMYGLMGKHFFKGLLFLIFSAIFGFCSWAIFLYNDFWGVIPALYAGVPAGIVAGLVFLIFNYQFIKDDNKTRLFVKRLILYSVILFISSLLFAKGGDWIFELTEYFKNK
;
A
#
# COMPACT_ATOMS: atom_id res chain seq x y z
N MET A 1 30.07 -4.88 14.89
CA MET A 1 29.04 -5.76 15.49
C MET A 1 27.83 -5.86 14.56
N LYS A 2 27.69 -6.98 13.84
CA LYS A 2 26.53 -7.29 12.99
C LYS A 2 25.34 -7.56 13.92
N LYS A 3 24.43 -6.59 14.11
CA LYS A 3 23.18 -6.81 14.85
C LYS A 3 22.29 -7.69 13.97
N GLU A 4 22.27 -8.97 14.31
CA GLU A 4 21.54 -10.01 13.61
C GLU A 4 20.06 -9.64 13.51
N ASN A 5 19.51 -9.81 12.31
CA ASN A 5 18.12 -9.57 12.00
C ASN A 5 17.25 -10.58 12.76
N ASN A 6 16.71 -10.20 13.93
CA ASN A 6 15.55 -10.91 14.49
C ASN A 6 14.31 -10.53 13.69
N ILE A 7 14.21 -11.06 12.47
CA ILE A 7 12.92 -11.19 11.79
C ILE A 7 12.10 -12.12 12.66
N ASN A 8 10.94 -11.65 13.13
CA ASN A 8 10.03 -12.46 13.92
C ASN A 8 9.30 -13.42 12.98
N LYS A 9 10.01 -14.47 12.53
CA LYS A 9 9.50 -15.53 11.65
C LYS A 9 8.10 -16.04 12.03
N PRO A 10 7.77 -16.33 13.31
CA PRO A 10 6.43 -16.80 13.66
C PRO A 10 5.35 -15.74 13.41
N VAL A 11 5.64 -14.47 13.67
CA VAL A 11 4.71 -13.35 13.41
C VAL A 11 4.51 -13.17 11.92
N LEU A 12 5.58 -13.28 11.13
CA LEU A 12 5.49 -13.15 9.67
C LEU A 12 4.65 -14.28 9.07
N ILE A 13 4.84 -15.52 9.54
CA ILE A 13 4.02 -16.67 9.14
C ILE A 13 2.56 -16.43 9.51
N ALA A 14 2.27 -15.96 10.73
CA ALA A 14 0.91 -15.62 11.15
C ALA A 14 0.28 -14.56 10.22
N GLY A 15 1.03 -13.52 9.86
CA GLY A 15 0.57 -12.50 8.91
C GLY A 15 0.23 -13.08 7.54
N VAL A 16 1.07 -13.98 6.99
CA VAL A 16 0.81 -14.66 5.71
C VAL A 16 -0.44 -15.54 5.81
N VAL A 17 -0.61 -16.29 6.90
CA VAL A 17 -1.78 -17.16 7.11
C VAL A 17 -3.06 -16.33 7.19
N ILE A 18 -3.07 -15.23 7.94
CA ILE A 18 -4.23 -14.34 8.04
C ILE A 18 -4.54 -13.73 6.66
N PHE A 19 -3.52 -13.33 5.90
CA PHE A 19 -3.68 -12.83 4.54
C PHE A 19 -4.33 -13.87 3.61
N THR A 20 -3.83 -15.12 3.63
CA THR A 20 -4.39 -16.20 2.82
C THR A 20 -5.84 -16.50 3.20
N ILE A 21 -6.17 -16.55 4.50
CA ILE A 21 -7.55 -16.76 4.95
C ILE A 21 -8.46 -15.61 4.48
N SER A 22 -7.98 -14.36 4.60
CA SER A 22 -8.72 -13.17 4.18
C SER A 22 -9.06 -13.22 2.69
N VAL A 23 -8.07 -13.49 1.83
CA VAL A 23 -8.25 -13.51 0.37
C VAL A 23 -8.98 -14.76 -0.13
N CYS A 24 -8.67 -15.95 0.41
CA CYS A 24 -9.19 -17.21 -0.13
C CYS A 24 -10.50 -17.68 0.50
N ILE A 25 -10.86 -17.20 1.69
CA ILE A 25 -12.03 -17.68 2.43
C ILE A 25 -13.00 -16.53 2.70
N ILE A 26 -12.54 -15.46 3.36
CA ILE A 26 -13.42 -14.39 3.84
C ILE A 26 -13.95 -13.55 2.68
N PHE A 27 -13.06 -13.12 1.77
CA PHE A 27 -13.44 -12.33 0.60
C PHE A 27 -14.47 -13.03 -0.30
N PRO A 28 -14.27 -14.27 -0.79
CA PRO A 28 -15.28 -14.91 -1.64
C PRO A 28 -16.59 -15.17 -0.89
N TYR A 29 -16.52 -15.45 0.41
CA TYR A 29 -17.72 -15.65 1.23
C TYR A 29 -18.54 -14.36 1.36
N GLU A 30 -17.93 -13.22 1.70
CA GLU A 30 -18.64 -11.93 1.78
C GLU A 30 -19.09 -11.45 0.40
N SER A 31 -18.21 -11.51 -0.60
CA SER A 31 -18.52 -11.08 -1.96
C SER A 31 -19.67 -11.85 -2.60
N SER A 32 -19.98 -13.07 -2.13
CA SER A 32 -21.15 -13.83 -2.58
C SER A 32 -22.48 -13.31 -2.03
N LYS A 33 -22.45 -12.50 -0.97
CA LYS A 33 -23.63 -12.01 -0.23
C LYS A 33 -23.87 -10.51 -0.38
N THR A 34 -22.88 -9.77 -0.85
CA THR A 34 -22.90 -8.29 -0.90
C THR A 34 -22.81 -7.79 -2.33
N SER A 35 -23.57 -6.74 -2.65
CA SER A 35 -23.53 -6.12 -3.99
C SER A 35 -22.58 -4.90 -4.05
N TYR A 36 -22.20 -4.35 -2.90
CA TYR A 36 -21.36 -3.16 -2.82
C TYR A 36 -20.06 -3.44 -2.07
N LEU A 37 -18.96 -2.81 -2.53
CA LEU A 37 -17.66 -2.93 -1.89
C LEU A 37 -17.67 -2.46 -0.43
N ALA A 38 -18.48 -1.45 -0.11
CA ALA A 38 -18.59 -0.91 1.24
C ALA A 38 -19.08 -1.93 2.28
N GLU A 39 -19.69 -3.04 1.85
CA GLU A 39 -20.25 -4.05 2.73
C GLU A 39 -19.22 -5.13 3.14
N LEU A 40 -18.03 -5.15 2.52
CA LEU A 40 -16.90 -6.07 2.76
C LEU A 40 -16.12 -5.77 4.06
N HIS A 41 -16.84 -5.54 5.16
CA HIS A 41 -16.26 -5.08 6.42
C HIS A 41 -15.23 -6.08 6.98
N PHE A 42 -15.53 -7.39 6.98
CA PHE A 42 -14.60 -8.38 7.54
C PHE A 42 -13.40 -8.61 6.63
N THR A 43 -13.59 -8.54 5.32
CA THR A 43 -12.47 -8.60 4.37
C THR A 43 -11.47 -7.48 4.62
N PHE A 44 -11.92 -6.22 4.65
CA PHE A 44 -11.00 -5.10 4.85
C PHE A 44 -10.35 -5.11 6.24
N LEU A 45 -11.10 -5.49 7.28
CA LEU A 45 -10.57 -5.59 8.64
C LEU A 45 -9.49 -6.67 8.75
N THR A 46 -9.74 -7.86 8.20
CA THR A 46 -8.77 -8.97 8.26
C THR A 46 -7.56 -8.73 7.37
N LEU A 47 -7.73 -8.05 6.24
CA LEU A 47 -6.63 -7.62 5.38
C LEU A 47 -5.76 -6.58 6.08
N ALA A 48 -6.37 -5.60 6.76
CA ALA A 48 -5.64 -4.61 7.55
C ALA A 48 -4.83 -5.27 8.68
N LEU A 49 -5.44 -6.20 9.42
CA LEU A 49 -4.74 -6.99 10.44
C LEU A 49 -3.55 -7.76 9.83
N ALA A 50 -3.76 -8.46 8.71
CA ALA A 50 -2.68 -9.17 8.03
C ALA A 50 -1.53 -8.25 7.65
N MET A 51 -1.82 -7.08 7.07
CA MET A 51 -0.81 -6.08 6.69
C MET A 51 -0.05 -5.54 7.90
N PHE A 52 -0.73 -5.22 9.01
CA PHE A 52 -0.07 -4.78 10.23
C PHE A 52 0.82 -5.88 10.83
N THR A 53 0.35 -7.11 10.87
CA THR A 53 1.12 -8.26 11.36
C THR A 53 2.36 -8.52 10.49
N LEU A 54 2.21 -8.47 9.15
CA LEU A 54 3.33 -8.61 8.21
C LEU A 54 4.35 -7.48 8.36
N MET A 55 3.89 -6.23 8.46
CA MET A 55 4.77 -5.07 8.65
C MET A 55 5.54 -5.17 9.98
N TYR A 56 4.87 -5.58 11.05
CA TYR A 56 5.51 -5.82 12.35
C TYR A 56 6.52 -6.97 12.29
N GLY A 57 6.18 -8.08 11.61
CA GLY A 57 7.07 -9.22 11.41
C GLY A 57 8.34 -8.89 10.60
N LEU A 58 8.21 -8.05 9.56
CA LEU A 58 9.31 -7.63 8.69
C LEU A 58 10.22 -6.57 9.34
N MET A 59 9.64 -5.58 10.02
CA MET A 59 10.40 -4.43 10.53
C MET A 59 10.83 -4.57 11.99
N GLY A 60 10.15 -5.42 12.78
CA GLY A 60 10.43 -5.63 14.20
C GLY A 60 10.52 -4.30 14.97
N LYS A 61 11.69 -4.03 15.58
CA LYS A 61 11.96 -2.81 16.36
C LYS A 61 11.80 -1.49 15.58
N HIS A 62 11.80 -1.54 14.25
CA HIS A 62 11.64 -0.37 13.38
C HIS A 62 10.22 -0.17 12.88
N PHE A 63 9.24 -0.93 13.38
CA PHE A 63 7.84 -0.85 13.01
C PHE A 63 7.30 0.59 13.00
N PHE A 64 7.52 1.35 14.08
CA PHE A 64 7.05 2.74 14.16
C PHE A 64 7.67 3.66 13.12
N LYS A 65 8.93 3.41 12.70
CA LYS A 65 9.56 4.18 11.62
C LYS A 65 8.89 3.89 10.27
N GLY A 66 8.54 2.63 10.03
CA GLY A 66 7.79 2.23 8.83
C GLY A 66 6.37 2.78 8.82
N LEU A 67 5.67 2.71 9.96
CA LEU A 67 4.34 3.29 10.11
C LEU A 67 4.35 4.80 9.88
N LEU A 68 5.32 5.50 10.46
CA LEU A 68 5.49 6.93 10.25
C LEU A 68 5.81 7.25 8.78
N PHE A 69 6.65 6.44 8.13
CA PHE A 69 6.88 6.58 6.69
C PHE A 69 5.59 6.40 5.88
N LEU A 70 4.75 5.41 6.21
CA LEU A 70 3.45 5.22 5.54
C LEU A 70 2.52 6.41 5.72
N ILE A 71 2.46 7.00 6.92
CA ILE A 71 1.67 8.21 7.17
C ILE A 71 2.18 9.37 6.30
N PHE A 72 3.50 9.59 6.25
CA PHE A 72 4.07 10.61 5.37
C PHE A 72 3.82 10.30 3.89
N SER A 73 3.88 9.04 3.49
CA SER A 73 3.58 8.58 2.13
C SER A 73 2.12 8.85 1.75
N ALA A 74 1.18 8.64 2.67
CA ALA A 74 -0.23 8.93 2.51
C ALA A 74 -0.50 10.44 2.36
N ILE A 75 0.11 11.26 3.23
CA ILE A 75 0.02 12.72 3.16
C ILE A 75 0.62 13.22 1.84
N PHE A 76 1.77 12.69 1.45
CA PHE A 76 2.43 13.08 0.21
C PHE A 76 1.62 12.67 -1.03
N GLY A 77 0.97 11.50 -1.01
CA GLY A 77 0.04 11.07 -2.05
C GLY A 77 -1.16 11.99 -2.17
N PHE A 78 -1.78 12.35 -1.05
CA PHE A 78 -2.85 13.34 -0.99
C PHE A 78 -2.41 14.70 -1.56
N CYS A 79 -1.30 15.26 -1.06
CA CYS A 79 -0.79 16.55 -1.54
C CYS A 79 -0.45 16.52 -3.03
N SER A 80 0.13 15.41 -3.51
CA SER A 80 0.46 15.26 -4.93
C SER A 80 -0.80 15.31 -5.80
N TRP A 81 -1.87 14.64 -5.38
CA TRP A 81 -3.14 14.68 -6.10
C TRP A 81 -3.83 16.04 -6.01
N ALA A 82 -3.86 16.64 -4.82
CA ALA A 82 -4.49 17.93 -4.57
C ALA A 82 -3.76 19.13 -5.21
N ILE A 83 -2.50 18.96 -5.63
CA ILE A 83 -1.72 20.03 -6.28
C ILE A 83 -1.59 19.76 -7.78
N PHE A 84 -1.24 18.54 -8.18
CA PHE A 84 -0.90 18.23 -9.57
C PHE A 84 -2.06 17.72 -10.41
N LEU A 85 -3.03 17.01 -9.82
CA LEU A 85 -4.16 16.43 -10.56
C LEU A 85 -5.43 17.27 -10.46
N TYR A 86 -5.67 17.88 -9.29
CA TYR A 86 -6.85 18.69 -9.05
C TYR A 86 -6.49 19.92 -8.24
N ASN A 87 -6.37 21.10 -8.88
CA ASN A 87 -5.97 22.35 -8.24
C ASN A 87 -7.15 23.19 -7.71
N ASP A 88 -8.33 22.57 -7.56
CA ASP A 88 -9.56 23.25 -7.15
C ASP A 88 -10.04 22.72 -5.79
N PHE A 89 -10.89 23.49 -5.10
CA PHE A 89 -11.46 23.12 -3.81
C PHE A 89 -12.16 21.74 -3.84
N TRP A 90 -12.84 21.43 -4.94
CA TRP A 90 -13.48 20.13 -5.16
C TRP A 90 -12.50 18.98 -5.41
N GLY A 91 -11.25 19.30 -5.79
CA GLY A 91 -10.14 18.38 -5.98
C GLY A 91 -9.68 17.66 -4.72
N VAL A 92 -10.04 18.18 -3.55
CA VAL A 92 -9.75 17.56 -2.25
C VAL A 92 -10.45 16.21 -2.11
N ILE A 93 -11.66 16.05 -2.64
CA ILE A 93 -12.45 14.81 -2.55
C ILE A 93 -11.73 13.66 -3.28
N PRO A 94 -11.40 13.74 -4.59
CA PRO A 94 -10.67 12.67 -5.26
C PRO A 94 -9.25 12.50 -4.72
N ALA A 95 -8.58 13.57 -4.26
CA ALA A 95 -7.28 13.44 -3.60
C ALA A 95 -7.35 12.62 -2.30
N LEU A 96 -8.45 12.75 -1.55
CA LEU A 96 -8.66 11.97 -0.33
C LEU A 96 -9.07 10.53 -0.63
N TYR A 97 -9.94 10.32 -1.62
CA TYR A 97 -10.42 8.98 -1.99
C TYR A 97 -9.40 8.14 -2.76
N ALA A 98 -8.54 8.75 -3.57
CA ALA A 98 -7.62 8.03 -4.46
C ALA A 98 -6.15 8.38 -4.20
N GLY A 99 -5.85 9.65 -3.86
CA GLY A 99 -4.48 10.08 -3.55
C GLY A 99 -3.93 9.49 -2.24
N VAL A 100 -4.76 9.42 -1.19
CA VAL A 100 -4.36 8.77 0.09
C VAL A 100 -4.09 7.28 -0.11
N PRO A 101 -5.00 6.46 -0.69
CA PRO A 101 -4.71 5.05 -0.97
C PRO A 101 -3.52 4.85 -1.90
N ALA A 102 -3.36 5.65 -2.96
CA ALA A 102 -2.21 5.57 -3.85
C ALA A 102 -0.89 5.81 -3.09
N GLY A 103 -0.87 6.80 -2.19
CA GLY A 103 0.25 7.07 -1.30
C GLY A 103 0.56 5.92 -0.35
N ILE A 104 -0.46 5.29 0.25
CA ILE A 104 -0.28 4.12 1.13
C ILE A 104 0.29 2.94 0.36
N VAL A 105 -0.28 2.61 -0.81
CA VAL A 105 0.19 1.50 -1.65
C VAL A 105 1.62 1.74 -2.13
N ALA A 106 1.93 2.94 -2.60
CA ALA A 106 3.28 3.29 -3.01
C ALA A 106 4.29 3.18 -1.87
N GLY A 107 3.89 3.63 -0.67
CA GLY A 107 4.70 3.52 0.53
C GLY A 107 4.95 2.07 0.93
N LEU A 108 3.93 1.22 0.91
CA LEU A 108 4.06 -0.22 1.20
C LEU A 108 5.00 -0.91 0.22
N VAL A 109 4.80 -0.70 -1.08
CA VAL A 109 5.64 -1.29 -2.13
C VAL A 109 7.09 -0.83 -1.99
N PHE A 110 7.30 0.47 -1.75
CA PHE A 110 8.64 1.01 -1.52
C PHE A 110 9.30 0.39 -0.28
N LEU A 111 8.57 0.20 0.81
CA LEU A 111 9.08 -0.42 2.04
C LEU A 111 9.41 -1.91 1.86
N ILE A 112 8.66 -2.65 1.03
CA ILE A 112 8.95 -4.05 0.71
C ILE A 112 10.28 -4.15 -0.05
N PHE A 113 10.45 -3.37 -1.12
CA PHE A 113 11.67 -3.44 -1.95
C PHE A 113 12.88 -2.76 -1.31
N ASN A 114 12.66 -1.74 -0.50
CA ASN A 114 13.72 -0.92 0.09
C ASN A 114 13.72 -0.99 1.62
N TYR A 115 13.35 -2.13 2.21
CA TYR A 115 13.28 -2.31 3.66
C TYR A 115 14.60 -1.94 4.38
N GLN A 116 15.74 -2.11 3.69
CA GLN A 116 17.05 -1.72 4.20
C GLN A 116 17.15 -0.21 4.46
N PHE A 117 16.37 0.64 3.79
CA PHE A 117 16.33 2.08 3.99
C PHE A 117 16.14 2.50 5.45
N ILE A 118 15.27 1.81 6.19
CA ILE A 118 15.01 2.15 7.60
C ILE A 118 16.20 1.78 8.51
N LYS A 119 17.06 0.87 8.03
CA LYS A 119 18.18 0.30 8.78
C LYS A 119 19.54 0.89 8.40
N ASP A 120 19.64 1.65 7.31
CA ASP A 120 20.90 2.04 6.69
C ASP A 120 21.35 3.45 7.14
N ASP A 121 22.54 3.54 7.75
CA ASP A 121 23.09 4.79 8.29
C ASP A 121 23.74 5.67 7.20
N ASN A 122 24.04 5.11 6.02
CA ASN A 122 24.72 5.82 4.93
C ASN A 122 23.74 6.64 4.05
N LYS A 123 23.04 7.57 4.71
CA LYS A 123 21.79 8.19 4.27
C LYS A 123 21.88 9.05 3.01
N THR A 124 22.95 9.81 2.82
CA THR A 124 22.96 10.93 1.85
C THR A 124 23.21 10.50 0.39
N ARG A 125 24.14 9.57 0.14
CA ARG A 125 24.49 9.19 -1.25
C ARG A 125 23.39 8.41 -1.98
N LEU A 126 22.59 7.64 -1.24
CA LEU A 126 21.50 6.84 -1.79
C LEU A 126 20.14 7.55 -1.72
N PHE A 127 20.04 8.68 -1.03
CA PHE A 127 18.78 9.41 -0.84
C PHE A 127 18.12 9.77 -2.17
N VAL A 128 18.87 10.37 -3.09
CA VAL A 128 18.33 10.82 -4.39
C VAL A 128 17.82 9.65 -5.23
N LYS A 129 18.59 8.54 -5.30
CA LYS A 129 18.15 7.32 -6.02
C LYS A 129 16.87 6.74 -5.42
N ARG A 130 16.77 6.74 -4.10
CA ARG A 130 15.61 6.24 -3.35
C ARG A 130 14.39 7.14 -3.52
N LEU A 131 14.59 8.46 -3.55
CA LEU A 131 13.52 9.44 -3.81
C LEU A 131 12.98 9.28 -5.23
N ILE A 132 13.85 9.12 -6.23
CA ILE A 132 13.44 8.83 -7.61
C ILE A 132 12.64 7.53 -7.67
N LEU A 133 13.12 6.45 -7.03
CA LEU A 133 12.39 5.18 -6.99
C LEU A 133 11.00 5.33 -6.37
N TYR A 134 10.90 6.01 -5.23
CA TYR A 134 9.62 6.29 -4.58
C TYR A 134 8.69 7.10 -5.49
N SER A 135 9.19 8.17 -6.12
CA SER A 135 8.40 8.98 -7.05
C SER A 135 7.88 8.18 -8.24
N VAL A 136 8.69 7.27 -8.80
CA VAL A 136 8.24 6.37 -9.88
C VAL A 136 7.14 5.43 -9.39
N ILE A 137 7.29 4.82 -8.21
CA ILE A 137 6.27 3.95 -7.64
C ILE A 137 4.98 4.73 -7.37
N LEU A 138 5.09 5.92 -6.78
CA LEU A 138 3.93 6.78 -6.51
C LEU A 138 3.23 7.21 -7.78
N PHE A 139 3.98 7.52 -8.85
CA PHE A 139 3.41 7.85 -10.15
C PHE A 139 2.62 6.67 -10.73
N ILE A 140 3.19 5.46 -10.72
CA ILE A 140 2.51 4.24 -11.18
C ILE A 140 1.25 3.98 -10.35
N SER A 141 1.35 4.02 -9.03
CA SER A 141 0.20 3.86 -8.13
C SER A 141 -0.87 4.91 -8.41
N SER A 142 -0.47 6.17 -8.62
CA SER A 142 -1.42 7.25 -8.91
C SER A 142 -2.13 7.04 -10.24
N LEU A 143 -1.44 6.56 -11.28
CA LEU A 143 -2.10 6.22 -12.55
C LEU A 143 -3.12 5.08 -12.41
N LEU A 144 -2.79 4.06 -11.60
CA LEU A 144 -3.70 2.95 -11.31
C LEU A 144 -4.99 3.44 -10.64
N PHE A 145 -4.86 4.32 -9.65
CA PHE A 145 -6.00 4.87 -8.92
C PHE A 145 -6.76 5.96 -9.70
N ALA A 146 -6.08 6.72 -10.58
CA ALA A 146 -6.71 7.76 -11.41
C ALA A 146 -7.67 7.18 -12.44
N LYS A 147 -7.40 5.96 -12.92
CA LYS A 147 -8.32 5.21 -13.79
C LYS A 147 -9.43 4.47 -13.01
N GLY A 148 -9.62 4.77 -11.73
CA GLY A 148 -10.67 4.18 -10.90
C GLY A 148 -10.44 2.71 -10.52
N GLY A 149 -9.24 2.16 -10.74
CA GLY A 149 -8.99 0.74 -10.51
C GLY A 149 -9.67 -0.21 -11.52
N ASP A 150 -10.38 0.34 -12.51
CA ASP A 150 -11.18 -0.41 -13.48
C ASP A 150 -10.37 -1.01 -14.64
N TRP A 151 -9.03 -1.01 -14.52
CA TRP A 151 -8.16 -1.62 -15.54
C TRP A 151 -8.47 -3.08 -15.78
N ILE A 152 -8.89 -3.83 -14.76
CA ILE A 152 -9.28 -5.23 -14.94
C ILE A 152 -10.56 -5.32 -15.77
N PHE A 153 -11.54 -4.44 -15.52
CA PHE A 153 -12.77 -4.40 -16.32
C PHE A 153 -12.48 -3.98 -17.76
N GLU A 154 -11.73 -2.90 -17.98
CA GLU A 154 -11.33 -2.43 -19.31
C GLU A 154 -10.51 -3.48 -20.09
N LEU A 155 -9.55 -4.16 -19.44
CA LEU A 155 -8.78 -5.25 -20.08
C LEU A 155 -9.67 -6.45 -20.41
N THR A 156 -10.53 -6.85 -19.48
CA THR A 156 -11.42 -8.01 -19.69
C THR A 156 -12.42 -7.74 -20.79
N GLU A 157 -12.96 -6.51 -20.87
CA GLU A 157 -13.86 -6.08 -21.94
C GLU A 157 -13.15 -5.93 -23.29
N TYR A 158 -11.90 -5.41 -23.30
CA TYR A 158 -11.07 -5.34 -24.50
C TYR A 158 -10.76 -6.72 -25.11
N PHE A 159 -10.47 -7.72 -24.27
CA PHE A 159 -10.26 -9.09 -24.74
C PHE A 159 -11.56 -9.82 -25.12
N LYS A 160 -12.71 -9.38 -24.63
CA LYS A 160 -14.02 -9.96 -24.97
C LYS A 160 -14.57 -9.43 -26.30
N ASN A 161 -14.16 -8.22 -26.70
CA ASN A 161 -14.55 -7.55 -27.95
C ASN A 161 -13.55 -7.74 -29.10
N LYS A 162 -12.61 -8.68 -28.99
CA LYS A 162 -11.60 -9.02 -30.00
C LYS A 162 -11.69 -10.49 -30.36
#